data_AF-A0A520EI95-F1
#
_entry.id   AF-A0A520EI95-F1
#
_cell.length_a   1.000
_cell.length_b   1.000
_cell.length_c   1.000
_cell.angle_alpha   90.00
_cell.angle_beta   90.00
_cell.angle_gamma   90.00
#
_symmetry.space_group_name_H-M   'P 1'
#
loop_
_entity.id
_entity.type
_entity.pdbx_description
1 polymer ?
#
loop_
_entity_poly.entity_id
_entity_poly.type
_entity_poly.pdbx_seq_one_letter_code
_entity_poly.pdbx_strand_id
1 'polypeptide(L)'
;MSAYEPSFIMGDTVSMVNDVTATAAPESQPVKSAERTIHILETLAASPTRMSLGELQEACGYPRSSLHALLRTLKDLRWIEADESGSRYGIGTHALLTGTSYLDKDSVVGRAAAVLETLRSDVRHTVHFARRDEDCVIYLASRG
;
A
#
# COMPACT_ATOMS: atom_id res chain seq x y z
N MET A 1 -5.33 -11.66 -35.73
CA MET A 1 -4.16 -11.90 -34.84
C MET A 1 -3.83 -10.55 -34.22
N SER A 2 -4.56 -10.18 -33.18
CA SER A 2 -4.45 -8.85 -32.55
C SER A 2 -3.41 -8.94 -31.43
N ALA A 3 -2.39 -8.10 -31.49
CA ALA A 3 -1.39 -7.97 -30.44
C ALA A 3 -2.05 -7.50 -29.14
N TYR A 4 -1.81 -8.21 -28.06
CA TYR A 4 -2.13 -7.77 -26.70
C TYR A 4 -0.99 -6.85 -26.27
N GLU A 5 -1.23 -5.54 -26.30
CA GLU A 5 -0.37 -4.54 -25.65
C GLU A 5 -0.72 -4.56 -24.16
N PRO A 6 0.18 -4.98 -23.25
CA PRO A 6 -0.09 -4.92 -21.84
C PRO A 6 -0.01 -3.46 -21.39
N SER A 7 -1.16 -2.83 -21.17
CA SER A 7 -1.23 -1.61 -20.39
C SER A 7 -0.77 -1.93 -18.97
N PHE A 8 0.48 -1.61 -18.68
CA PHE A 8 1.07 -1.64 -17.35
C PHE A 8 0.34 -0.62 -16.46
N ILE A 9 -0.62 -1.09 -15.66
CA ILE A 9 -1.29 -0.27 -14.64
C ILE A 9 -0.51 -0.42 -13.33
N MET A 10 0.54 0.37 -13.19
CA MET A 10 1.01 0.81 -11.88
C MET A 10 0.30 2.14 -11.60
N GLY A 11 -0.91 2.12 -11.04
CA GLY A 11 -1.65 3.36 -10.81
C GLY A 11 -3.15 3.33 -10.55
N ASP A 12 -3.80 2.17 -10.34
CA ASP A 12 -5.20 2.20 -9.91
C ASP A 12 -5.28 2.37 -8.40
N THR A 13 -5.66 3.59 -8.02
CA THR A 13 -6.02 4.06 -6.68
C THR A 13 -6.78 2.99 -5.90
N VAL A 14 -6.23 2.58 -4.75
CA VAL A 14 -7.03 1.92 -3.70
C VAL A 14 -7.98 2.97 -3.14
N SER A 15 -9.20 3.02 -3.67
CA SER A 15 -10.30 3.79 -3.07
C SER A 15 -10.89 2.97 -1.94
N MET A 16 -10.54 3.31 -0.70
CA MET A 16 -11.21 2.83 0.50
C MET A 16 -12.61 3.49 0.55
N VAL A 17 -13.64 2.82 0.04
CA VAL A 17 -15.04 3.24 0.22
C VAL A 17 -15.62 2.45 1.39
N ASN A 18 -15.86 3.14 2.49
CA ASN A 18 -16.49 2.58 3.68
C ASN A 18 -18.01 2.77 3.57
N ASP A 19 -18.75 1.69 3.37
CA ASP A 19 -20.20 1.69 3.61
C ASP A 19 -20.56 0.47 4.46
N VAL A 20 -20.62 0.69 5.78
CA VAL A 20 -20.97 -0.32 6.77
C VAL A 20 -22.40 -0.08 7.20
N THR A 21 -23.30 -1.03 6.91
CA THR A 21 -24.60 -1.12 7.60
C THR A 21 -24.41 -1.88 8.92
N ALA A 22 -24.83 -1.21 9.98
CA ALA A 22 -24.47 -1.45 11.37
C ALA A 22 -25.01 -2.75 12.01
N THR A 23 -24.28 -3.27 13.01
CA THR A 23 -24.70 -3.34 14.43
C THR A 23 -23.60 -4.02 15.28
N ALA A 24 -22.98 -3.31 16.25
CA ALA A 24 -22.70 -3.78 17.63
C ALA A 24 -21.82 -2.82 18.46
N ALA A 25 -22.24 -2.61 19.73
CA ALA A 25 -21.50 -2.07 20.89
C ALA A 25 -21.05 -0.59 20.81
N PRO A 26 -20.82 0.12 21.96
CA PRO A 26 -20.33 1.49 21.91
C PRO A 26 -18.92 1.47 21.33
N GLU A 27 -18.82 1.80 20.04
CA GLU A 27 -17.56 1.88 19.32
C GLU A 27 -16.62 2.81 20.09
N SER A 28 -15.54 2.25 20.62
CA SER A 28 -14.44 3.05 21.11
C SER A 28 -13.98 3.93 19.95
N GLN A 29 -14.25 5.23 20.01
CA GLN A 29 -13.90 6.15 18.93
C GLN A 29 -12.42 5.93 18.57
N PRO A 30 -12.11 5.72 17.27
CA PRO A 30 -10.73 5.54 16.83
C PRO A 30 -9.84 6.66 17.36
N VAL A 31 -8.64 6.29 17.81
CA VAL A 31 -7.67 7.28 18.25
C VAL A 31 -7.23 8.09 17.03
N LYS A 32 -7.68 9.34 16.96
CA LYS A 32 -7.52 10.21 15.77
C LYS A 32 -6.08 10.28 15.24
N SER A 33 -5.07 10.24 16.11
CA SER A 33 -3.68 10.26 15.65
C SER A 33 -3.29 9.00 14.90
N ALA A 34 -3.75 7.83 15.33
CA ALA A 34 -3.48 6.56 14.65
C ALA A 34 -4.14 6.52 13.28
N GLU A 35 -5.43 6.88 13.21
CA GLU A 35 -6.18 6.97 11.95
C GLU A 35 -5.50 7.91 10.95
N ARG A 36 -5.12 9.12 11.40
CA ARG A 36 -4.43 10.10 10.57
C ARG A 36 -3.10 9.59 10.05
N THR A 37 -2.34 8.89 10.88
CA THR A 37 -1.07 8.28 10.47
C THR A 37 -1.26 7.26 9.36
N ILE A 38 -2.25 6.38 9.48
CA ILE A 38 -2.55 5.38 8.45
C ILE A 38 -2.97 6.07 7.15
N HIS A 39 -3.90 7.02 7.22
CA HIS A 39 -4.36 7.76 6.04
C HIS A 39 -3.21 8.51 5.32
N ILE A 40 -2.25 9.07 6.07
CA ILE A 40 -1.05 9.69 5.46
C ILE A 40 -0.21 8.66 4.71
N LEU A 41 0.01 7.47 5.27
CA LEU A 41 0.78 6.42 4.62
C LEU A 41 0.08 5.94 3.35
N GLU A 42 -1.24 5.73 3.40
CA GLU A 42 -2.03 5.33 2.24
C GLU A 42 -2.00 6.40 1.14
N THR A 43 -2.12 7.68 1.52
CA THR A 43 -2.04 8.82 0.59
C THR A 43 -0.68 8.85 -0.12
N LEU A 44 0.41 8.68 0.63
CA LEU A 44 1.76 8.63 0.06
C LEU A 44 1.99 7.39 -0.81
N ALA A 45 1.42 6.25 -0.45
CA ALA A 45 1.55 5.00 -1.21
C ALA A 45 0.77 5.02 -2.52
N ALA A 46 -0.39 5.70 -2.56
CA ALA A 46 -1.20 5.88 -3.76
C ALA A 46 -0.60 6.90 -4.74
N SER A 47 0.30 7.78 -4.28
CA SER A 47 0.94 8.78 -5.12
C SER A 47 2.09 8.18 -5.94
N PRO A 48 2.15 8.38 -7.27
CA PRO A 48 3.26 7.91 -8.10
C PRO A 48 4.56 8.70 -7.84
N THR A 49 4.49 9.83 -7.14
CA THR A 49 5.64 10.70 -6.86
C THR A 49 5.63 11.18 -5.40
N ARG A 50 6.78 11.69 -4.94
CA ARG A 50 6.88 12.25 -3.59
C ARG A 50 6.04 13.52 -3.43
N MET A 51 5.31 13.62 -2.34
CA MET A 51 4.38 14.72 -2.07
C MET A 51 4.98 15.76 -1.13
N SER A 52 4.76 17.04 -1.40
CA SER A 52 5.09 18.14 -0.49
C SER A 52 4.14 18.21 0.70
N LEU A 53 4.52 18.96 1.74
CA LEU A 53 3.62 19.23 2.88
C LEU A 53 2.30 19.90 2.44
N GLY A 54 2.32 20.73 1.40
CA GLY A 54 1.11 21.40 0.87
C GLY A 54 0.17 20.40 0.20
N GLU A 55 0.71 19.57 -0.69
CA GLU A 55 -0.05 18.51 -1.39
C GLU A 55 -0.67 17.52 -0.38
N LEU A 56 0.07 17.14 0.67
CA LEU A 56 -0.46 16.28 1.75
C LEU A 56 -1.52 16.99 2.60
N GLN A 57 -1.39 18.30 2.81
CA GLN A 57 -2.39 19.07 3.54
C GLN A 57 -3.70 19.15 2.77
N GLU A 58 -3.62 19.35 1.44
CA GLU A 58 -4.78 19.36 0.55
C GLU A 58 -5.45 17.98 0.47
N ALA A 59 -4.67 16.91 0.33
CA ALA A 59 -5.19 15.55 0.23
C ALA A 59 -5.82 15.05 1.54
N CYS A 60 -5.19 15.29 2.69
CA CYS A 60 -5.65 14.75 3.97
C CYS A 60 -6.56 15.70 4.76
N GLY A 61 -6.59 17.01 4.45
CA GLY A 61 -7.41 18.00 5.15
C GLY A 61 -6.98 18.30 6.59
N TYR A 62 -5.78 17.91 7.01
CA TYR A 62 -5.31 18.09 8.38
C TYR A 62 -4.70 19.47 8.64
N PRO A 63 -4.82 20.03 9.87
CA PRO A 63 -4.13 21.26 10.23
C PRO A 63 -2.62 21.13 10.04
N ARG A 64 -1.98 22.15 9.45
CA ARG A 64 -0.55 22.14 9.08
C ARG A 64 0.37 21.75 10.24
N SER A 65 0.12 22.24 11.46
CA SER A 65 0.92 21.93 12.64
C SER A 65 0.83 20.45 13.05
N SER A 66 -0.37 19.87 12.99
CA SER A 66 -0.60 18.45 13.26
C SER A 66 0.05 17.58 12.20
N LEU A 67 -0.12 17.92 10.92
CA LEU A 67 0.47 17.16 9.81
C LEU A 67 2.00 17.18 9.90
N HIS A 68 2.61 18.34 10.16
CA HIS A 68 4.05 18.44 10.35
C HIS A 68 4.56 17.56 11.50
N ALA A 69 3.85 17.51 12.64
CA ALA A 69 4.22 16.66 13.78
C ALA A 69 4.12 15.16 13.44
N LEU A 70 3.08 14.75 12.70
CA LEU A 70 2.90 13.37 12.24
C LEU A 70 3.99 12.97 11.24
N LEU A 71 4.27 13.81 10.23
CA LEU A 71 5.31 13.54 9.23
C LEU A 71 6.70 13.44 9.87
N ARG A 72 7.02 14.33 10.82
CA ARG A 72 8.27 14.22 11.59
C ARG A 72 8.35 12.87 12.31
N THR A 73 7.30 12.49 13.03
CA THR A 73 7.25 11.21 13.75
C THR A 73 7.43 10.01 12.81
N LEU A 74 6.72 10.00 11.68
CA LEU A 74 6.81 8.92 10.69
C LEU A 74 8.19 8.85 10.03
N LYS A 75 8.82 10.01 9.79
CA LYS A 75 10.18 10.09 9.24
C LYS A 75 11.20 9.55 10.25
N ASP A 76 11.09 9.95 11.51
CA ASP A 76 11.98 9.48 12.59
C ASP A 76 11.85 7.96 12.78
N LEU A 77 10.65 7.40 12.58
CA LEU A 77 10.39 5.95 12.62
C LEU A 77 10.66 5.24 11.28
N ARG A 78 11.13 5.97 10.25
CA ARG A 78 11.46 5.48 8.90
C ARG A 78 10.29 4.87 8.10
N TRP A 79 9.06 5.18 8.48
CA TRP A 79 7.87 4.82 7.73
C TRP A 79 7.69 5.68 6.48
N ILE A 80 8.20 6.91 6.53
CA ILE A 80 8.31 7.80 5.37
C ILE A 80 9.75 8.27 5.23
N GLU A 81 10.11 8.69 4.03
CA GLU A 81 11.40 9.30 3.71
C GLU A 81 11.16 10.67 3.07
N ALA A 82 12.11 11.58 3.24
CA ALA A 82 12.11 12.87 2.55
C ALA A 82 13.16 12.86 1.43
N ASP A 83 12.95 13.64 0.38
CA ASP A 83 13.96 13.93 -0.62
C ASP A 83 15.16 14.69 -0.04
N GLU A 84 16.19 14.93 -0.87
CA GLU A 84 17.41 15.63 -0.45
C GLU A 84 17.14 17.05 0.08
N SER A 85 16.11 17.71 -0.45
CA SER A 85 15.68 19.03 0.03
C SER A 85 14.96 18.99 1.39
N GLY A 86 14.51 17.80 1.82
CA GLY A 86 13.72 17.61 3.03
C GLY A 86 12.28 18.09 2.92
N SER A 87 11.78 18.39 1.72
CA SER A 87 10.49 19.07 1.50
C SER A 87 9.42 18.18 0.87
N ARG A 88 9.83 17.07 0.22
CA ARG A 88 8.92 16.11 -0.40
C ARG A 88 9.06 14.73 0.24
N TYR A 89 7.93 14.11 0.55
CA TYR A 89 7.82 12.88 1.32
C TYR A 89 7.35 11.72 0.45
N GLY A 90 7.83 10.52 0.73
CA GLY A 90 7.37 9.27 0.13
C GLY A 90 7.41 8.13 1.14
N ILE A 91 6.91 6.96 0.76
CA ILE A 91 7.00 5.75 1.59
C ILE A 91 8.47 5.40 1.85
N GLY A 92 8.76 5.11 3.12
CA GLY A 92 10.09 4.73 3.59
C GLY A 92 10.29 3.23 3.69
N THR A 93 11.54 2.83 3.85
CA THR A 93 11.97 1.41 3.88
C THR A 93 11.24 0.57 4.95
N HIS A 94 10.86 1.15 6.10
CA HIS A 94 10.21 0.38 7.17
C HIS A 94 8.81 -0.11 6.78
N ALA A 95 8.10 0.64 5.93
CA ALA A 95 6.83 0.19 5.39
C ALA A 95 7.00 -1.06 4.51
N LEU A 96 8.05 -1.09 3.67
CA LEU A 96 8.40 -2.27 2.87
C LEU A 96 8.69 -3.48 3.75
N LEU A 97 9.60 -3.34 4.72
CA LEU A 97 9.99 -4.45 5.61
C LEU A 97 8.80 -4.99 6.41
N THR A 98 7.91 -4.11 6.87
CA THR A 98 6.71 -4.52 7.59
C THR A 98 5.74 -5.24 6.66
N GLY A 99 5.52 -4.69 5.46
CA GLY A 99 4.65 -5.29 4.45
C GLY A 99 5.13 -6.68 4.00
N THR A 100 6.43 -6.86 3.74
CA THR A 100 6.98 -8.16 3.33
C THR A 100 6.88 -9.22 4.44
N SER A 101 6.87 -8.82 5.71
CA SER A 101 6.68 -9.77 6.83
C SER A 101 5.34 -10.51 6.80
N TYR A 102 4.34 -9.96 6.11
CA TYR A 102 3.08 -10.66 5.84
C TYR A 102 3.31 -11.89 4.96
N LEU A 103 4.12 -11.73 3.90
CA LEU A 103 4.45 -12.80 2.95
C LEU A 103 5.31 -13.89 3.62
N ASP A 104 6.26 -13.50 4.46
CA ASP A 104 7.16 -14.44 5.15
C ASP A 104 6.42 -15.42 6.08
N LYS A 105 5.31 -14.97 6.68
CA LYS A 105 4.49 -15.78 7.58
C LYS A 105 3.49 -16.66 6.82
N ASP A 106 3.30 -16.43 5.53
CA ASP A 106 2.34 -17.15 4.73
C ASP A 106 2.94 -18.41 4.11
N SER A 107 2.75 -19.54 4.78
CA SER A 107 3.29 -20.82 4.32
C SER A 107 2.79 -21.24 2.93
N VAL A 108 1.64 -20.71 2.48
CA VAL A 108 1.11 -21.01 1.14
C VAL A 108 1.91 -20.26 0.08
N VAL A 109 2.26 -19.00 0.32
CA VAL A 109 3.11 -18.20 -0.61
C VAL A 109 4.46 -18.89 -0.81
N GLY A 110 5.08 -19.36 0.28
CA GLY A 110 6.36 -20.09 0.20
C GLY A 110 6.29 -21.37 -0.64
N ARG A 111 5.21 -22.16 -0.49
CA ARG A 111 5.01 -23.38 -1.29
C ARG A 111 4.61 -23.11 -2.74
N ALA A 112 3.86 -22.03 -2.97
CA ALA A 112 3.36 -21.66 -4.30
C ALA A 112 4.50 -21.37 -5.28
N ALA A 113 5.66 -20.91 -4.80
CA ALA A 113 6.80 -20.56 -5.65
C ALA A 113 7.22 -21.69 -6.60
N ALA A 114 7.36 -22.93 -6.11
CA ALA A 114 7.75 -24.07 -6.94
C ALA A 114 6.65 -24.45 -7.95
N VAL A 115 5.39 -24.41 -7.53
CA VAL A 115 4.23 -24.72 -8.39
C VAL A 115 4.10 -23.70 -9.51
N LEU A 116 4.27 -22.42 -9.21
CA LEU A 116 4.23 -21.34 -10.19
C LEU A 116 5.31 -21.50 -11.25
N GLU A 117 6.52 -21.94 -10.87
CA GLU A 117 7.62 -22.15 -11.81
C GLU A 117 7.33 -23.30 -12.79
N THR A 118 6.79 -24.41 -12.28
CA THR A 118 6.34 -25.53 -13.12
C THR A 118 5.24 -25.08 -14.08
N LEU A 119 4.20 -24.42 -13.56
CA LEU A 119 3.09 -23.93 -14.38
C LEU A 119 3.55 -22.96 -15.45
N ARG A 120 4.42 -21.99 -15.11
CA ARG A 120 4.99 -21.04 -16.06
C ARG A 120 5.73 -21.74 -17.19
N SER A 121 6.48 -22.78 -16.87
CA SER A 121 7.22 -23.58 -17.85
C SER A 121 6.28 -24.34 -18.80
N ASP A 122 5.18 -24.87 -18.29
CA ASP A 122 4.20 -25.63 -19.06
C ASP A 122 3.35 -24.72 -19.97
N VAL A 123 2.86 -23.61 -19.43
CA VAL A 123 1.93 -22.72 -20.15
C VAL A 123 2.65 -21.65 -20.97
N ARG A 124 3.92 -21.37 -20.68
CA ARG A 124 4.76 -20.33 -21.33
C ARG A 124 4.17 -18.92 -21.31
N HIS A 125 3.40 -18.62 -20.26
CA HIS A 125 2.85 -17.30 -19.97
C HIS A 125 3.18 -16.94 -18.52
N THR A 126 3.09 -15.64 -18.21
CA THR A 126 3.21 -15.16 -16.83
C THR A 126 2.11 -15.78 -15.97
N VAL A 127 2.51 -16.39 -14.86
CA VAL A 127 1.58 -16.96 -13.87
C VAL A 127 1.61 -16.12 -12.62
N HIS A 128 0.43 -15.77 -12.13
CA HIS A 128 0.23 -14.98 -10.92
C HIS A 128 -0.42 -15.83 -9.84
N PHE A 129 0.06 -15.71 -8.60
CA PHE A 129 -0.61 -16.21 -7.41
C PHE A 129 -1.15 -15.03 -6.63
N ALA A 130 -2.45 -15.08 -6.35
CA ALA A 130 -3.15 -13.99 -5.71
C ALA A 130 -4.14 -14.50 -4.66
N ARG A 131 -4.43 -13.64 -3.68
CA ARG A 131 -5.46 -13.85 -2.67
C ARG A 131 -6.58 -12.86 -2.91
N ARG A 132 -7.82 -13.35 -2.85
CA ARG A 132 -8.98 -12.48 -2.76
C ARG A 132 -9.07 -11.92 -1.35
N ASP A 133 -9.15 -10.60 -1.25
CA ASP A 133 -9.35 -9.87 0.00
C ASP A 133 -10.53 -8.94 -0.21
N GLU A 134 -11.66 -9.29 0.42
CA GLU A 134 -12.96 -8.64 0.20
C GLU A 134 -13.29 -8.44 -1.30
N ASP A 135 -13.25 -7.19 -1.75
CA ASP A 135 -13.58 -6.77 -3.11
C ASP A 135 -12.34 -6.56 -4.00
N CYS A 136 -11.15 -6.84 -3.48
CA CYS A 136 -9.90 -6.73 -4.20
C CYS A 136 -9.14 -8.06 -4.32
N VAL A 137 -8.12 -8.06 -5.15
CA VAL A 137 -7.22 -9.19 -5.34
C VAL A 137 -5.80 -8.72 -5.07
N ILE A 138 -5.16 -9.31 -4.07
CA ILE A 138 -3.78 -9.02 -3.68
C ILE A 138 -2.86 -10.02 -4.38
N TYR A 139 -2.00 -9.53 -5.26
CA TYR A 139 -0.97 -10.35 -5.90
C TYR A 139 0.16 -10.65 -4.91
N LEU A 140 0.36 -11.93 -4.63
CA LEU A 140 1.33 -12.42 -3.65
C LEU A 140 2.63 -12.89 -4.30
N ALA A 141 2.57 -13.41 -5.54
CA ALA A 141 3.75 -13.78 -6.31
C ALA A 141 3.44 -13.80 -7.83
N SER A 142 4.46 -13.54 -8.64
CA SER A 142 4.38 -13.59 -10.11
C SER A 142 5.61 -14.27 -10.69
N ARG A 143 5.45 -15.09 -11.73
CA ARG A 143 6.55 -15.70 -12.51
C ARG A 143 6.31 -15.45 -13.99
N GLY A 144 7.23 -14.74 -14.64
CA GLY A 144 7.20 -14.39 -16.06
C GLY A 144 8.26 -15.11 -16.85
#